data_AF-A0A452QMA7-F1
#
_entry.id   AF-A0A452QMA7-F1
#
_cell.length_a   1.000
_cell.length_b   1.000
_cell.length_c   1.000
_cell.angle_alpha   90.00
_cell.angle_beta   90.00
_cell.angle_gamma   90.00
#
_symmetry.space_group_name_H-M   'P 1'
#
loop_
_entity.id
_entity.type
_entity.pdbx_description
1 polymer ?
#
loop_
_entity_poly.entity_id
_entity_poly.type
_entity_poly.pdbx_seq_one_letter_code
_entity_poly.pdbx_strand_id
1 'polypeptide(L)'
;MLNEDKPVDDYSVVLQRLRKIYHSSIKPLEQSYKYNELRQHEITDGEITSKPMVLFLGPWSVGKSTMINYLLGLENTRYQLYTGAEPTTSEFTVLMHGPKLKTIEGIVMAADSARSFSPLEKFGQNFLEKLIGIEVPHKLLERVTFETVNYSVPVLLLQWGA
;
A
#
# COMPACT_ATOMS: atom_id res chain seq x y z
N MET A 1 -12.98 -8.80 38.85
CA MET A 1 -12.39 -8.00 37.76
C MET A 1 -11.03 -8.60 37.50
N LEU A 2 -10.91 -9.40 36.44
CA LEU A 2 -9.62 -9.94 36.02
C LEU A 2 -8.89 -8.77 35.36
N ASN A 3 -7.80 -8.32 35.97
CA ASN A 3 -6.85 -7.44 35.31
C ASN A 3 -6.25 -8.25 34.16
N GLU A 4 -6.70 -7.98 32.94
CA GLU A 4 -5.95 -8.34 31.74
C GLU A 4 -4.70 -7.45 31.74
N ASP A 5 -3.61 -7.95 32.32
CA ASP A 5 -2.28 -7.49 31.97
C ASP A 5 -2.09 -7.80 30.48
N LYS A 6 -2.40 -6.81 29.62
CA LYS A 6 -2.04 -6.87 28.21
C LYS A 6 -0.53 -7.13 28.15
N PRO A 7 -0.06 -8.21 27.50
CA PRO A 7 1.35 -8.31 27.22
C PRO A 7 1.70 -7.07 26.41
N VAL A 8 2.65 -6.28 26.92
CA VAL A 8 3.24 -5.16 26.18
C VAL A 8 4.11 -5.79 25.11
N ASP A 9 3.46 -6.37 24.10
CA ASP A 9 4.11 -6.80 22.88
C ASP A 9 4.35 -5.51 22.08
N ASP A 10 5.46 -4.86 22.41
CA ASP A 10 5.85 -3.62 21.76
C ASP A 10 6.21 -3.96 20.31
N TYR A 11 5.22 -3.82 19.43
CA TYR A 11 5.31 -4.08 17.99
C TYR A 11 6.59 -3.49 17.38
N SER A 12 7.02 -2.32 17.87
CA SER A 12 8.26 -1.67 17.43
C SER A 12 9.52 -2.48 17.78
N VAL A 13 9.57 -3.08 18.97
CA VAL A 13 10.67 -3.94 19.43
C VAL A 13 10.71 -5.23 18.62
N VAL A 14 9.55 -5.82 18.31
CA VAL A 14 9.47 -7.02 17.47
C VAL A 14 10.00 -6.73 16.06
N LEU A 15 9.59 -5.61 15.45
CA LEU A 15 10.10 -5.20 14.14
C LEU A 15 11.61 -4.92 14.14
N GLN A 16 12.14 -4.28 15.19
CA GLN A 16 13.58 -4.07 15.34
C GLN A 16 14.35 -5.39 15.45
N ARG A 17 13.82 -6.37 16.18
CA ARG A 17 14.40 -7.71 16.26
C ARG A 17 14.36 -8.42 14.90
N LEU A 18 13.25 -8.33 14.18
CA LEU A 18 13.11 -8.91 12.85
C LEU A 18 14.13 -8.30 11.88
N ARG A 19 14.26 -6.97 11.88
CA ARG A 19 15.28 -6.24 11.11
C ARG A 19 16.69 -6.71 11.46
N LYS A 20 16.99 -6.85 12.76
CA LYS A 20 18.30 -7.34 13.21
C LYS A 20 18.60 -8.75 12.69
N ILE A 21 17.63 -9.67 12.77
CA ILE A 21 17.77 -11.04 12.26
C ILE A 21 18.01 -11.05 10.75
N TYR A 22 17.27 -10.24 10.00
CA TYR A 22 17.45 -10.13 8.55
C TYR A 22 18.90 -9.72 8.21
N HIS A 23 19.42 -8.65 8.82
CA HIS A 23 20.78 -8.18 8.53
C HIS A 23 21.89 -9.09 9.08
N SER A 24 21.69 -9.74 10.23
CA SER A 24 22.73 -10.57 10.84
C SER A 24 22.82 -11.97 10.24
N SER A 25 21.70 -12.50 9.72
CA SER A 25 21.60 -13.93 9.41
C SER A 25 21.12 -14.20 7.98
N ILE A 26 20.17 -13.42 7.44
CA ILE A 26 19.59 -13.68 6.12
C ILE A 26 20.41 -13.00 5.02
N LYS A 27 20.66 -11.69 5.16
CA LYS A 27 21.38 -10.89 4.17
C LYS A 27 22.79 -11.43 3.82
N PRO A 28 23.61 -11.91 4.77
CA PRO A 28 24.90 -12.52 4.44
C PRO A 28 24.76 -13.80 3.60
N LEU A 29 23.70 -14.58 3.80
CA LEU A 29 23.41 -15.76 2.98
C LEU A 29 22.94 -15.37 1.58
N GLU A 30 22.04 -14.39 1.46
CA GLU A 30 21.61 -13.86 0.16
C GLU A 30 22.81 -13.40 -0.68
N GLN A 31 23.77 -12.71 -0.05
CA GLN A 31 25.00 -12.26 -0.71
C GLN A 31 25.94 -13.43 -1.07
N SER A 32 26.18 -14.35 -0.14
CA SER A 32 27.12 -15.47 -0.34
C SER A 32 26.67 -16.41 -1.46
N TYR A 33 25.36 -16.62 -1.59
CA TYR A 33 24.76 -17.48 -2.62
C TYR A 33 24.30 -16.71 -3.85
N LYS A 34 24.60 -15.40 -3.95
CA LYS A 34 24.14 -14.52 -5.05
C LYS A 34 22.63 -14.66 -5.30
N TYR A 35 21.85 -14.77 -4.23
CA TYR A 35 20.41 -15.01 -4.29
C TYR A 35 19.68 -13.88 -5.04
N ASN A 36 20.22 -12.66 -5.00
CA ASN A 36 19.70 -11.49 -5.71
C ASN A 36 19.92 -11.59 -7.24
N GLU A 37 20.80 -12.48 -7.73
CA GLU A 37 20.90 -12.78 -9.16
C GLU A 37 19.75 -13.73 -9.60
N LEU A 38 19.19 -14.51 -8.66
CA LEU A 38 18.07 -15.42 -8.90
C LEU A 38 16.71 -14.77 -8.64
N ARG A 39 16.66 -13.72 -7.82
CA ARG A 39 15.46 -12.97 -7.46
C ARG A 39 15.51 -11.54 -7.97
N GLN A 40 14.41 -11.08 -8.54
CA GLN A 40 14.25 -9.71 -9.03
C GLN A 40 14.01 -8.65 -7.93
N HIS A 41 14.11 -9.00 -6.64
CA HIS A 41 13.71 -8.12 -5.53
C HIS A 41 14.58 -8.33 -4.29
N GLU A 42 15.17 -7.24 -3.80
CA GLU A 42 15.90 -7.18 -2.53
C GLU A 42 14.98 -6.64 -1.43
N ILE A 43 14.94 -7.30 -0.27
CA ILE A 43 14.12 -6.84 0.84
C ILE A 43 14.73 -5.57 1.44
N THR A 44 13.95 -4.49 1.46
CA THR A 44 14.36 -3.21 2.04
C THR A 44 13.98 -3.10 3.53
N ASP A 45 14.69 -2.24 4.28
CA ASP A 45 14.31 -1.94 5.67
C ASP A 45 12.88 -1.38 5.77
N GLY A 46 12.49 -0.57 4.77
CA GLY A 46 11.15 0.00 4.66
C GLY A 46 10.06 -1.08 4.56
N GLU A 47 10.30 -2.15 3.80
CA GLU A 47 9.38 -3.30 3.72
C GLU A 47 9.24 -4.02 5.07
N ILE A 48 10.34 -4.25 5.78
CA ILE A 48 10.31 -4.94 7.08
C ILE A 48 9.51 -4.14 8.10
N THR A 49 9.67 -2.82 8.11
CA THR A 49 8.98 -1.93 9.07
C THR A 49 7.64 -1.38 8.58
N SER A 50 7.21 -1.79 7.38
CA SER A 50 6.00 -1.26 6.75
C SER A 50 4.76 -1.60 7.57
N LYS A 51 3.76 -0.71 7.47
CA LYS A 51 2.44 -0.97 8.04
C LYS A 51 1.76 -2.07 7.25
N PRO A 52 0.91 -2.90 7.89
CA PRO A 52 0.01 -3.78 7.18
C PRO A 52 -0.80 -3.02 6.12
N MET A 53 -0.96 -3.65 4.95
CA MET A 53 -1.67 -3.07 3.81
C MET A 53 -2.93 -3.88 3.49
N VAL A 54 -4.04 -3.19 3.23
CA VAL A 54 -5.31 -3.79 2.81
C VAL A 54 -5.60 -3.38 1.37
N LEU A 55 -5.57 -4.36 0.47
CA LEU A 55 -5.76 -4.17 -0.95
C LEU A 55 -7.20 -4.47 -1.37
N PHE A 56 -7.87 -3.48 -1.96
CA PHE A 56 -9.15 -3.61 -2.63
C PHE A 56 -8.95 -3.80 -4.14
N LEU A 57 -9.29 -4.98 -4.63
CA LEU A 57 -9.19 -5.34 -6.04
C LEU A 57 -10.59 -5.49 -6.64
N GLY A 58 -10.82 -4.89 -7.80
CA GLY A 58 -12.06 -5.09 -8.54
C GLY A 58 -12.23 -4.10 -9.69
N PRO A 59 -13.18 -4.37 -10.60
CA PRO A 59 -13.43 -3.46 -11.70
C PRO A 59 -14.01 -2.14 -11.21
N TRP A 60 -14.16 -1.20 -12.13
CA TRP A 60 -14.62 0.14 -11.78
C TRP A 60 -16.05 0.10 -11.24
N SER A 61 -16.36 1.05 -10.36
CA SER A 61 -17.72 1.24 -9.83
C SER A 61 -18.27 0.12 -8.93
N VAL A 62 -17.45 -0.85 -8.49
CA VAL A 62 -17.88 -1.90 -7.53
C VAL A 62 -17.85 -1.48 -6.05
N GLY A 63 -17.69 -0.18 -5.77
CA GLY A 63 -17.78 0.35 -4.39
C GLY A 63 -16.50 0.28 -3.55
N LYS A 64 -15.32 0.13 -4.15
CA LYS A 64 -14.03 0.08 -3.41
C LYS A 64 -13.76 1.37 -2.63
N SER A 65 -13.83 2.54 -3.28
CA SER A 65 -13.67 3.84 -2.62
C SER A 65 -14.77 4.08 -1.58
N THR A 66 -15.99 3.61 -1.84
CA THR A 66 -17.11 3.67 -0.88
C THR A 66 -16.80 2.86 0.38
N MET A 67 -16.29 1.63 0.23
CA MET A 67 -15.90 0.79 1.37
C MET A 67 -14.78 1.46 2.19
N ILE A 68 -13.79 2.07 1.55
CA ILE A 68 -12.73 2.80 2.27
C ILE A 68 -13.31 4.01 3.02
N ASN A 69 -14.16 4.79 2.37
CA ASN A 69 -14.84 5.92 3.02
C ASN A 69 -15.66 5.47 4.23
N TYR A 70 -16.35 4.33 4.13
CA TYR A 70 -17.11 3.73 5.22
C TYR A 70 -16.21 3.28 6.38
N LEU A 71 -15.15 2.51 6.10
CA LEU A 71 -14.21 2.00 7.10
C LEU A 71 -13.48 3.12 7.85
N LEU A 72 -13.21 4.23 7.17
CA LEU A 72 -12.52 5.39 7.73
C LEU A 72 -13.47 6.50 8.20
N GLY A 73 -14.79 6.33 8.05
CA GLY A 73 -15.77 7.36 8.39
C GLY A 73 -15.54 8.70 7.67
N LEU A 74 -15.06 8.67 6.42
CA LEU A 74 -14.75 9.87 5.63
C LEU A 74 -15.95 10.44 4.88
N GLU A 75 -17.10 9.76 4.91
CA GLU A 75 -18.33 10.21 4.27
C GLU A 75 -18.73 11.61 4.75
N ASN A 76 -19.09 12.49 3.82
CA ASN A 76 -19.47 13.89 4.07
C ASN A 76 -18.33 14.73 4.70
N THR A 77 -17.08 14.28 4.62
CA THR A 77 -15.91 15.05 5.05
C THR A 77 -15.14 15.59 3.85
N ARG A 78 -14.31 16.60 4.07
CA ARG A 78 -13.36 17.11 3.05
C ARG A 78 -12.31 16.08 2.59
N TYR A 79 -12.25 14.93 3.25
CA TYR A 79 -11.29 13.85 2.98
C TYR A 79 -11.93 12.68 2.22
N GLN A 80 -13.22 12.78 1.87
CA GLN A 80 -13.94 11.75 1.15
C GLN A 80 -13.25 11.42 -0.18
N LEU A 81 -12.99 10.13 -0.41
CA LEU A 81 -12.51 9.65 -1.70
C LEU A 81 -13.61 9.77 -2.75
N TYR A 82 -13.22 10.07 -3.99
CA TYR A 82 -14.12 10.08 -5.13
C TYR A 82 -14.73 8.68 -5.35
N THR A 83 -16.06 8.62 -5.45
CA THR A 83 -16.85 7.38 -5.63
C THR A 83 -17.66 7.38 -6.93
N GLY A 84 -17.38 8.31 -7.86
CA GLY A 84 -18.12 8.38 -9.13
C GLY A 84 -17.83 7.19 -10.03
N ALA A 85 -18.75 6.92 -10.95
CA ALA A 85 -18.65 5.82 -11.90
C ALA A 85 -17.70 6.11 -13.08
N GLU A 86 -17.22 7.35 -13.18
CA GLU A 86 -16.33 7.77 -14.25
C GLU A 86 -14.91 7.28 -14.02
N PRO A 87 -14.19 6.99 -15.12
CA PRO A 87 -12.75 6.90 -15.12
C PRO A 87 -12.02 7.96 -14.30
N THR A 88 -11.39 7.54 -13.20
CA THR A 88 -10.25 8.29 -12.68
C THR A 88 -9.03 7.99 -13.55
N THR A 89 -8.17 8.99 -13.76
CA THR A 89 -6.90 8.82 -14.47
C THR A 89 -5.94 7.85 -13.77
N SER A 90 -6.12 7.62 -12.46
CA SER A 90 -5.34 6.67 -11.66
C SER A 90 -5.95 5.28 -11.63
N GLU A 91 -5.16 4.27 -12.01
CA GLU A 91 -5.51 2.85 -11.87
C GLU A 91 -5.13 2.30 -10.49
N PHE A 92 -4.14 2.91 -9.82
CA PHE A 92 -3.62 2.51 -8.52
C PHE A 92 -3.69 3.69 -7.55
N THR A 93 -4.33 3.48 -6.39
CA THR A 93 -4.42 4.50 -5.34
C THR A 93 -3.98 3.91 -4.01
N VAL A 94 -3.09 4.61 -3.33
CA VAL A 94 -2.60 4.27 -2.00
C VAL A 94 -3.06 5.34 -1.03
N LEU A 95 -3.89 4.97 -0.06
CA LEU A 95 -4.34 5.84 1.01
C LEU A 95 -3.52 5.57 2.28
N MET A 96 -2.82 6.59 2.74
CA MET A 96 -1.88 6.50 3.85
C MET A 96 -2.02 7.68 4.81
N HIS A 97 -1.41 7.57 5.98
CA HIS A 97 -1.42 8.66 6.94
C HIS A 97 -0.46 9.76 6.52
N GLY A 98 -0.89 11.01 6.69
CA GLY A 98 -0.03 12.17 6.67
C GLY A 98 -0.61 13.32 7.49
N PRO A 99 0.17 14.36 7.79
CA PRO A 99 -0.24 15.46 8.67
C PRO A 99 -1.36 16.32 8.08
N LYS A 100 -1.55 16.27 6.76
CA LYS A 100 -2.57 17.03 6.03
C LYS A 100 -3.00 16.28 4.78
N LEU A 101 -4.14 16.67 4.21
CA LEU A 101 -4.59 16.15 2.92
C LEU A 101 -3.59 16.54 1.84
N LYS A 102 -2.99 15.55 1.19
CA LYS A 102 -2.02 15.75 0.11
C LYS A 102 -2.05 14.60 -0.87
N THR A 103 -2.07 14.91 -2.17
CA THR A 103 -1.82 13.92 -3.22
C THR A 103 -0.33 13.87 -3.54
N ILE A 104 0.20 12.66 -3.73
CA ILE A 104 1.60 12.39 -4.04
C ILE A 104 1.65 11.55 -5.30
N GLU A 105 2.48 11.96 -6.25
CA GLU A 105 2.69 11.22 -7.49
C GLU A 105 3.44 9.91 -7.22
N GLY A 106 3.12 8.86 -7.98
CA GLY A 106 3.75 7.54 -7.82
C GLY A 106 5.27 7.58 -7.94
N ILE A 107 5.81 8.42 -8.82
CA ILE A 107 7.26 8.61 -8.96
C ILE A 107 7.90 9.16 -7.68
N VAL A 108 7.24 10.11 -7.02
CA VAL A 108 7.72 10.69 -5.76
C VAL A 108 7.57 9.68 -4.62
N MET A 109 6.51 8.88 -4.62
CA MET A 109 6.33 7.81 -3.64
C MET A 109 7.41 6.73 -3.75
N ALA A 110 7.77 6.35 -4.97
CA ALA A 110 8.73 5.29 -5.22
C ALA A 110 10.16 5.74 -4.91
N ALA A 111 10.49 7.01 -5.16
CA ALA A 111 11.79 7.59 -4.81
C ALA A 111 12.00 7.77 -3.29
N ASP A 112 10.93 7.76 -2.49
CA ASP A 112 11.00 7.91 -1.03
C ASP A 112 11.38 6.57 -0.36
N SER A 113 12.67 6.39 -0.10
CA SER A 113 13.21 5.19 0.58
C SER A 113 12.68 4.95 2.00
N ALA A 114 12.04 5.95 2.63
CA ALA A 114 11.39 5.74 3.92
C ALA A 114 10.02 5.05 3.78
N ARG A 115 9.49 4.94 2.55
CA ARG A 115 8.24 4.25 2.23
C ARG A 115 8.53 2.89 1.60
N SER A 116 7.56 2.00 1.68
CA SER A 116 7.62 0.65 1.11
C SER A 116 7.26 0.59 -0.39
N PHE A 117 7.39 1.70 -1.13
CA PHE A 117 6.95 1.81 -2.54
C PHE A 117 8.10 1.85 -3.55
N SER A 118 9.36 1.94 -3.12
CA SER A 118 10.51 1.85 -4.03
C SER A 118 10.53 0.58 -4.91
N PRO A 119 10.02 -0.59 -4.49
CA PRO A 119 10.01 -1.76 -5.37
C PRO A 119 9.09 -1.61 -6.58
N LEU A 120 8.22 -0.60 -6.61
CA LEU A 120 7.32 -0.33 -7.73
C LEU A 120 8.05 0.32 -8.92
N GLU A 121 9.25 0.87 -8.73
CA GLU A 121 10.06 1.44 -9.81
C GLU A 121 10.34 0.43 -10.92
N LYS A 122 10.42 -0.86 -10.58
CA LYS A 122 10.66 -1.94 -11.56
C LYS A 122 9.56 -2.06 -12.63
N PHE A 123 8.36 -1.56 -12.37
CA PHE A 123 7.26 -1.56 -13.34
C PHE A 123 7.36 -0.40 -14.35
N GLY A 124 8.33 0.50 -14.15
CA GLY A 124 8.65 1.59 -15.06
C GLY A 124 7.74 2.81 -14.93
N GLN A 125 8.11 3.86 -15.66
CA GLN A 125 7.47 5.17 -15.57
C GLN A 125 5.96 5.13 -15.88
N ASN A 126 5.54 4.38 -16.90
CA ASN A 126 4.13 4.26 -17.29
C ASN A 126 3.24 3.73 -16.15
N PHE A 127 3.78 2.88 -15.28
CA PHE A 127 3.07 2.41 -14.10
C PHE A 127 3.00 3.50 -13.02
N LEU A 128 4.15 4.16 -12.75
CA LEU A 128 4.25 5.20 -11.72
C LEU A 128 3.37 6.42 -12.02
N GLU A 129 3.14 6.74 -13.31
CA GLU A 129 2.21 7.80 -13.73
C GLU A 129 0.74 7.47 -13.41
N LYS A 130 0.40 6.18 -13.30
CA LYS A 130 -0.94 5.69 -12.95
C LYS A 130 -1.12 5.40 -11.46
N LEU A 131 -0.04 5.50 -10.69
CA LEU A 131 -0.01 5.34 -9.24
C LEU A 131 -0.14 6.70 -8.56
N ILE A 132 -1.07 6.81 -7.64
CA ILE A 132 -1.22 7.99 -6.79
C ILE A 132 -1.25 7.61 -5.32
N GLY A 133 -0.64 8.44 -4.49
CA GLY A 133 -0.74 8.42 -3.04
C GLY A 133 -1.65 9.52 -2.55
N ILE A 134 -2.48 9.22 -1.56
CA ILE A 134 -3.31 10.20 -0.86
C ILE A 134 -2.96 10.10 0.61
N GLU A 135 -2.44 11.19 1.17
CA GLU A 135 -2.21 11.35 2.60
C GLU A 135 -3.45 11.93 3.26
N VAL A 136 -3.94 11.31 4.32
CA VAL A 136 -5.07 11.81 5.12
C VAL A 136 -4.70 11.77 6.60
N PRO A 137 -4.96 12.84 7.37
CA PRO A 137 -4.74 12.85 8.81
C PRO A 137 -5.82 12.02 9.52
N HIS A 138 -5.63 10.71 9.57
CA HIS A 138 -6.58 9.77 10.17
C HIS A 138 -5.88 8.75 11.08
N LYS A 139 -6.45 8.48 12.27
CA LYS A 139 -5.88 7.60 13.29
C LYS A 139 -5.73 6.15 12.83
N LEU A 140 -6.68 5.62 12.05
CA LEU A 140 -6.56 4.25 11.54
C LEU A 140 -5.40 4.12 10.54
N LEU A 141 -5.13 5.19 9.77
CA LEU A 141 -4.04 5.19 8.80
C LEU A 141 -2.65 5.25 9.46
N GLU A 142 -2.57 5.59 10.75
CA GLU A 142 -1.35 5.45 11.54
C GLU A 142 -0.93 3.99 11.69
N ARG A 143 -1.84 3.04 11.49
CA ARG A 143 -1.62 1.61 11.69
C ARG A 143 -1.78 0.75 10.44
N VAL A 144 -2.56 1.20 9.46
CA VAL A 144 -2.86 0.46 8.23
C VAL A 144 -2.78 1.39 7.02
N THR A 145 -2.32 0.86 5.90
CA THR A 145 -2.43 1.51 4.58
C THR A 145 -3.54 0.83 3.78
N PHE A 146 -4.35 1.59 3.06
CA PHE A 146 -5.34 1.04 2.13
C PHE A 146 -4.89 1.25 0.69
N GLU A 147 -5.13 0.26 -0.16
CA GLU A 147 -4.79 0.35 -1.57
C GLU A 147 -6.00 -0.03 -2.41
N THR A 148 -6.16 0.61 -3.56
CA THR A 148 -7.17 0.23 -4.55
C THR A 148 -6.53 0.01 -5.90
N VAL A 149 -6.94 -1.06 -6.56
CA VAL A 149 -6.58 -1.35 -7.96
C VAL A 149 -7.86 -1.39 -8.78
N ASN A 150 -7.88 -0.52 -9.78
CA ASN A 150 -8.99 -0.29 -10.70
C ASN A 150 -8.60 -0.83 -12.07
N TYR A 151 -9.14 -1.97 -12.48
CA TYR A 151 -8.95 -2.51 -13.83
C TYR A 151 -10.23 -2.50 -14.64
N SER A 152 -10.12 -2.27 -15.94
CA SER A 152 -11.22 -2.50 -16.87
C SER A 152 -11.41 -4.00 -17.04
N VAL A 153 -12.64 -4.48 -16.96
CA VAL A 153 -12.95 -5.81 -17.51
C VAL A 153 -12.83 -5.65 -19.02
N PRO A 154 -12.00 -6.45 -19.72
CA PRO A 154 -12.03 -6.45 -21.17
C PRO A 154 -13.46 -6.69 -21.64
N VAL A 155 -13.90 -5.94 -22.64
CA VAL A 155 -15.18 -6.12 -23.35
C VAL A 155 -15.14 -7.43 -24.16
N LEU A 156 -14.81 -8.54 -23.50
CA LEU A 156 -14.76 -9.89 -24.07
C LEU A 156 -15.97 -10.73 -23.65
N LEU A 157 -16.72 -10.30 -22.62
CA LEU A 157 -18.01 -10.91 -22.27
C LEU A 157 -19.19 -10.43 -23.14
N LEU A 158 -19.03 -9.36 -23.93
CA LEU A 158 -20.04 -8.89 -24.89
C LEU A 158 -19.86 -9.44 -26.31
N GLN A 159 -18.78 -10.16 -26.60
CA GLN A 159 -18.54 -10.79 -27.92
C GLN A 159 -18.90 -12.28 -27.99
N TRP A 160 -19.37 -12.89 -26.90
CA TRP A 160 -19.81 -14.30 -26.85
C TRP A 160 -21.27 -14.45 -26.37
N GLY A 161 -22.14 -13.53 -26.80
CA GLY A 161 -23.56 -13.56 -26.43
C GLY A 161 -24.45 -12.84 -27.44
N ALA A 162 -24.52 -13.36 -28.67
CA ALA A 162 -25.65 -13.26 -29.60
C ALA A 162 -25.45 -14.26 -30.75
#